data_AF-A0AAJ1PR17-F1
#
_entry.id   AF-A0AAJ1PR17-F1
#
_cell.length_a   1.000
_cell.length_b   1.000
_cell.length_c   1.000
_cell.angle_alpha   90.00
_cell.angle_beta   90.00
_cell.angle_gamma   90.00
#
_symmetry.space_group_name_H-M   'P 1'
#
loop_
_entity.id
_entity.type
_entity.pdbx_description
1 polymer ?
#
loop_
_entity_poly.entity_id
_entity_poly.type
_entity_poly.pdbx_seq_one_letter_code
_entity_poly.pdbx_strand_id
1 'polypeptide(L)'
;MEIEDAQSFVSDIVDFCSNNLIRGELIPMESIPELDIHPKDVDYIIKFVRENSVVKKPQYDNCINFSRHRFLNVSYNQPEGFKHKDQPFMPAWILTAMILPRVVRDLGATEVVDLFAGDGRIQYFASSIGLRSYGVEYSKELVNIQKLITERTGVELGTIQGDALEERDYSRYSLNKPAFFMSVVWPEEEKALNCLKSSLKKYCPKLLEESLFVTYGVREHYPLEEKCRLTLPTYWDRKTDYHMSRLKV
;
A
#
# COMPACT_ATOMS: atom_id res chain seq x y z
N MET A 1 -10.37 10.52 14.77
CA MET A 1 -11.33 10.35 13.66
C MET A 1 -12.08 9.07 13.93
N GLU A 2 -13.40 9.12 13.93
CA GLU A 2 -14.20 7.88 13.97
C GLU A 2 -14.06 7.19 12.61
N ILE A 3 -13.77 5.90 12.61
CA ILE A 3 -13.52 5.11 11.38
C ILE A 3 -14.73 5.19 10.42
N GLU A 4 -15.93 5.37 10.97
CA GLU A 4 -17.20 5.46 10.24
C GLU A 4 -17.28 6.69 9.32
N ASP A 5 -16.79 7.85 9.76
CA ASP A 5 -16.81 9.09 8.97
C ASP A 5 -15.88 8.99 7.75
N ALA A 6 -14.69 8.43 7.95
CA ALA A 6 -13.74 8.18 6.86
C ALA A 6 -14.31 7.16 5.87
N GLN A 7 -14.94 6.09 6.34
CA GLN A 7 -15.57 5.09 5.49
C GLN A 7 -16.70 5.69 4.64
N SER A 8 -17.54 6.54 5.22
CA SER A 8 -18.60 7.25 4.49
C SER A 8 -18.02 8.13 3.38
N PHE A 9 -17.00 8.94 3.69
CA PHE A 9 -16.38 9.83 2.72
C PHE A 9 -15.72 9.07 1.56
N VAL A 10 -15.04 7.96 1.84
CA VAL A 10 -14.43 7.12 0.79
C VAL A 10 -15.52 6.44 -0.05
N SER A 11 -16.63 6.00 0.56
CA SER A 11 -17.78 5.47 -0.19
C SER A 11 -18.34 6.50 -1.17
N ASP A 12 -18.53 7.74 -0.72
CA ASP A 12 -19.04 8.82 -1.57
C ASP A 12 -18.10 9.15 -2.74
N ILE A 13 -16.77 9.11 -2.52
CA ILE A 13 -15.77 9.26 -3.59
C ILE A 13 -15.93 8.15 -4.64
N VAL A 14 -16.12 6.90 -4.21
CA VAL A 14 -16.23 5.75 -5.12
C VAL A 14 -17.51 5.82 -5.93
N ASP A 15 -18.63 6.20 -5.30
CA ASP A 15 -19.89 6.41 -5.99
C ASP A 15 -19.79 7.56 -7.00
N PHE A 16 -19.15 8.67 -6.61
CA PHE A 16 -18.89 9.79 -7.51
C PHE A 16 -18.05 9.36 -8.72
N CYS A 17 -16.96 8.61 -8.53
CA CYS A 17 -16.14 8.10 -9.62
C CYS A 17 -16.91 7.18 -10.56
N SER A 18 -17.69 6.25 -9.99
CA SER A 18 -18.52 5.30 -10.73
C SER A 18 -19.55 6.01 -11.61
N ASN A 19 -20.27 6.97 -11.03
CA ASN A 19 -21.32 7.73 -11.72
C ASN A 19 -20.77 8.65 -12.82
N ASN A 20 -19.53 9.11 -12.68
CA ASN A 20 -18.87 10.00 -13.65
C ASN A 20 -17.91 9.26 -14.60
N LEU A 21 -17.90 7.92 -14.59
CA LEU A 21 -17.03 7.08 -15.43
C LEU A 21 -15.54 7.46 -15.31
N ILE A 22 -15.11 7.90 -14.13
CA ILE A 22 -13.72 8.29 -13.87
C ILE A 22 -12.84 7.04 -13.88
N ARG A 23 -11.94 6.97 -14.85
CA ARG A 23 -11.03 5.85 -15.03
C ARG A 23 -9.65 6.18 -14.45
N GLY A 24 -9.47 6.00 -13.15
CA GLY A 24 -8.22 6.34 -12.46
C GLY A 24 -8.37 6.40 -10.95
N GLU A 25 -7.35 6.96 -10.29
CA GLU A 25 -7.38 7.31 -8.87
C GLU A 25 -7.62 8.80 -8.70
N LEU A 26 -8.46 9.19 -7.75
CA LEU A 26 -8.55 10.57 -7.30
C LEU A 26 -7.54 10.82 -6.20
N ILE A 27 -6.58 11.70 -6.47
CA ILE A 27 -5.54 12.09 -5.52
C ILE A 27 -5.81 13.50 -5.02
N PRO A 28 -5.81 13.73 -3.69
CA PRO A 28 -6.06 15.06 -3.13
C PRO A 28 -4.97 16.04 -3.55
N MET A 29 -5.40 17.24 -3.96
CA MET A 29 -4.51 18.36 -4.25
C MET A 29 -4.38 19.34 -3.08
N GLU A 30 -5.11 19.08 -1.99
CA GLU A 30 -5.17 19.90 -0.79
C GLU A 30 -5.52 19.03 0.41
N SER A 31 -5.42 19.60 1.62
CA SER A 31 -5.73 18.89 2.85
C SER A 31 -7.20 18.47 2.89
N ILE A 32 -7.46 17.24 3.30
CA ILE A 32 -8.82 16.69 3.47
C ILE A 32 -8.95 16.24 4.93
N PRO A 33 -9.50 17.10 5.82
CA PRO A 33 -9.70 16.76 7.22
C PRO A 33 -10.52 15.49 7.44
N GLU A 34 -11.48 15.21 6.55
CA GLU A 34 -12.34 14.01 6.57
C GLU A 34 -11.57 12.71 6.41
N LEU A 35 -10.37 12.78 5.84
CA LEU A 35 -9.47 11.63 5.63
C LEU A 35 -8.19 11.73 6.48
N ASP A 36 -8.11 12.69 7.41
CA ASP A 36 -6.90 13.02 8.17
C ASP A 36 -5.68 13.31 7.27
N ILE A 37 -5.93 13.95 6.13
CA ILE A 37 -4.89 14.33 5.16
C ILE A 37 -4.46 15.77 5.44
N HIS A 38 -3.23 15.94 5.89
CA HIS A 38 -2.65 17.25 6.20
C HIS A 38 -1.85 17.81 5.02
N PRO A 39 -1.49 19.11 5.04
CA PRO A 39 -0.71 19.70 3.96
C PRO A 39 0.60 18.96 3.63
N LYS A 40 1.30 18.46 4.67
CA LYS A 40 2.53 17.67 4.48
C LYS A 40 2.29 16.37 3.72
N ASP A 41 1.12 15.75 3.89
CA ASP A 41 0.76 14.52 3.18
C ASP A 41 0.56 14.79 1.69
N VAL A 42 -0.12 15.89 1.37
CA VAL A 42 -0.29 16.36 0.00
C VAL A 42 1.07 16.58 -0.66
N ASP A 43 2.03 17.19 0.05
CA ASP A 43 3.38 17.40 -0.48
C ASP A 43 4.06 16.07 -0.85
N TYR A 44 3.97 15.05 0.01
CA TYR A 44 4.53 13.73 -0.27
C TYR A 44 3.81 13.02 -1.41
N ILE A 45 2.47 13.09 -1.44
CA ILE A 45 1.66 12.55 -2.53
C ILE A 45 2.09 13.16 -3.87
N ILE A 46 2.11 14.49 -3.98
CA ILE A 46 2.43 15.19 -5.23
C ILE A 46 3.88 14.88 -5.63
N LYS A 47 4.80 14.82 -4.68
CA LYS A 47 6.19 14.45 -4.93
C LYS A 47 6.31 13.02 -5.45
N PHE A 48 5.62 12.06 -4.85
CA PHE A 48 5.58 10.67 -5.32
C PHE A 48 5.03 10.58 -6.74
N VAL A 49 3.86 11.17 -6.99
CA VAL A 49 3.20 11.19 -8.31
C VAL A 49 4.11 11.78 -9.38
N ARG A 50 4.82 12.87 -9.07
CA ARG A 50 5.69 13.55 -10.02
C ARG A 50 6.92 12.74 -10.39
N GLU A 51 7.52 12.06 -9.40
CA GLU A 51 8.79 11.35 -9.57
C GLU A 51 8.65 9.88 -9.96
N ASN A 52 7.46 9.30 -9.85
CA ASN A 52 7.21 7.91 -10.17
C ASN A 52 6.74 7.73 -11.63
N SER A 53 7.54 7.03 -12.43
CA SER A 53 7.24 6.75 -13.85
C SER A 53 6.09 5.76 -14.07
N VAL A 54 5.68 5.00 -13.05
CA VAL A 54 4.49 4.14 -13.10
C VAL A 54 3.22 4.98 -13.12
N VAL A 55 3.24 6.19 -12.53
CA VAL A 55 2.09 7.10 -12.59
C VAL A 55 2.10 7.80 -13.95
N LYS A 56 1.02 7.66 -14.71
CA LYS A 56 0.80 8.46 -15.92
C LYS A 56 0.66 9.90 -15.47
N LYS A 57 1.60 10.73 -15.92
CA LYS A 57 1.58 12.16 -15.63
C LYS A 57 0.22 12.71 -16.08
N PRO A 58 -0.57 13.25 -15.14
CA PRO A 58 -1.87 13.79 -15.48
C PRO A 58 -1.66 14.99 -16.41
N GLN A 59 -2.52 15.14 -17.41
CA GLN A 59 -2.67 16.45 -18.04
C GLN A 59 -3.32 17.34 -16.97
N TYR A 60 -2.74 18.52 -16.71
CA TYR A 60 -3.17 19.41 -15.62
C TYR A 60 -4.66 19.81 -15.69
N ASP A 61 -5.32 19.59 -16.84
CA ASP A 61 -6.74 19.81 -17.06
C ASP A 61 -7.67 18.75 -16.40
N ASN A 62 -7.13 17.75 -15.70
CA ASN A 62 -7.88 16.67 -15.04
C ASN A 62 -8.21 16.95 -13.55
N CYS A 63 -8.37 18.21 -13.16
CA CYS A 63 -8.79 18.55 -11.81
C CYS A 63 -10.30 18.32 -11.64
N ILE A 64 -10.69 17.59 -10.61
CA ILE A 64 -12.08 17.22 -10.34
C ILE A 64 -12.46 17.74 -8.95
N ASN A 65 -13.59 18.45 -8.86
CA ASN A 65 -14.13 18.92 -7.60
C ASN A 65 -15.09 17.88 -7.01
N PHE A 66 -14.87 17.49 -5.76
CA PHE A 66 -15.77 16.60 -5.01
C PHE A 66 -15.83 17.06 -3.54
N SER A 67 -17.04 17.16 -2.99
CA SER A 67 -17.30 17.51 -1.58
C SER A 67 -16.42 18.65 -1.04
N ARG A 68 -16.34 19.77 -1.79
CA ARG A 68 -15.51 20.97 -1.55
C ARG A 68 -13.99 20.86 -1.78
N HIS A 69 -13.50 19.68 -2.13
CA HIS A 69 -12.07 19.42 -2.33
C HIS A 69 -11.71 19.20 -3.80
N ARG A 70 -10.48 19.54 -4.16
CA ARG A 70 -9.89 19.30 -5.47
C ARG A 70 -9.08 18.02 -5.50
N PHE A 71 -9.34 17.21 -6.51
CA PHE A 71 -8.65 15.98 -6.78
C PHE A 71 -8.02 16.00 -8.17
N LEU A 72 -6.88 15.34 -8.28
CA LEU A 72 -6.22 15.04 -9.53
C LEU A 72 -6.56 13.60 -9.92
N ASN A 73 -7.17 13.42 -11.09
CA ASN A 73 -7.39 12.08 -11.63
C ASN A 73 -6.08 11.56 -12.25
N VAL A 74 -5.49 10.54 -11.63
CA VAL A 74 -4.28 9.88 -12.14
C VAL A 74 -4.57 8.48 -12.65
N SER A 75 -3.75 8.03 -13.58
CA SER A 75 -3.79 6.65 -14.08
C SER A 75 -2.40 6.05 -14.01
N TYR A 76 -2.28 4.76 -14.30
CA TYR A 76 -1.01 4.04 -14.21
C TYR A 76 -0.56 3.51 -15.57
N ASN A 77 0.75 3.50 -15.79
CA ASN A 77 1.42 2.74 -16.83
C ASN A 77 1.56 1.30 -16.35
N GLN A 78 1.40 0.34 -17.26
CA GLN A 78 1.93 -0.99 -16.97
C GLN A 78 3.46 -0.93 -17.11
N PRO A 79 4.23 -1.33 -16.09
CA PRO A 79 5.68 -1.42 -16.22
C PRO A 79 6.06 -2.38 -17.36
N GLU A 80 7.06 -2.02 -18.16
CA GLU A 80 7.60 -2.95 -19.16
C GLU A 80 8.18 -4.19 -18.47
N GLY A 81 7.90 -5.38 -19.02
CA GLY A 81 8.30 -6.67 -18.43
C GLY A 81 7.26 -7.32 -17.52
N PHE A 82 6.16 -6.62 -17.21
CA PHE A 82 5.07 -7.17 -16.42
C PHE A 82 4.18 -8.10 -17.27
N LYS A 83 4.30 -9.42 -17.09
CA LYS A 83 3.34 -10.40 -17.63
C LYS A 83 2.36 -10.77 -16.54
N HIS A 84 1.07 -10.54 -16.80
CA HIS A 84 -0.07 -10.83 -15.92
C HIS A 84 -0.11 -12.26 -15.33
N LYS A 85 0.70 -13.19 -15.85
CA LYS A 85 0.78 -14.59 -15.45
C LYS A 85 1.85 -14.87 -14.38
N ASP A 86 2.84 -13.99 -14.21
CA ASP A 86 4.02 -14.28 -13.39
C ASP A 86 3.94 -13.63 -12.00
N GLN A 87 3.22 -12.52 -11.85
CA GLN A 87 2.75 -11.98 -10.57
C GLN A 87 1.47 -11.16 -10.80
N PRO A 88 0.36 -11.46 -10.12
CA PRO A 88 -0.82 -10.62 -10.18
C PRO A 88 -0.62 -9.42 -9.25
N PHE A 89 0.10 -8.41 -9.72
CA PHE A 89 0.29 -7.14 -9.01
C PHE A 89 -1.05 -6.42 -8.91
N MET A 90 -1.53 -6.27 -7.69
CA MET A 90 -2.64 -5.39 -7.34
C MET A 90 -2.03 -4.19 -6.59
N PRO A 91 -1.57 -3.14 -7.31
CA PRO A 91 -0.96 -1.99 -6.65
C PRO A 91 -1.92 -1.45 -5.60
N ALA A 92 -1.43 -1.16 -4.39
CA ALA A 92 -2.15 -0.28 -3.50
C ALA A 92 -2.41 1.04 -4.23
N TRP A 93 -3.61 1.59 -4.18
CA TRP A 93 -3.83 2.97 -4.63
C TRP A 93 -2.98 3.93 -3.80
N ILE A 94 -2.57 5.09 -4.33
CA ILE A 94 -1.71 6.05 -3.62
C ILE A 94 -2.32 6.47 -2.28
N LEU A 95 -3.61 6.76 -2.24
CA LEU A 95 -4.33 7.08 -1.01
C LEU A 95 -4.32 5.91 -0.02
N THR A 96 -4.57 4.70 -0.50
CA THR A 96 -4.44 3.49 0.31
C THR A 96 -3.04 3.35 0.89
N ALA A 97 -2.02 3.51 0.04
CA ALA A 97 -0.64 3.35 0.42
C ALA A 97 -0.19 4.41 1.42
N MET A 98 -0.85 5.57 1.44
CA MET A 98 -0.64 6.60 2.45
C MET A 98 -1.37 6.32 3.76
N ILE A 99 -2.62 5.85 3.71
CA ILE A 99 -3.44 5.63 4.91
C ILE A 99 -2.96 4.41 5.70
N LEU A 100 -2.69 3.27 5.05
CA LEU A 100 -2.39 2.03 5.77
C LEU A 100 -1.13 2.12 6.68
N PRO A 101 -0.01 2.74 6.26
CA PRO A 101 1.13 2.95 7.15
C PRO A 101 0.79 3.75 8.42
N ARG A 102 -0.11 4.74 8.34
CA ARG A 102 -0.58 5.49 9.52
C ARG A 102 -1.36 4.58 10.45
N VAL A 103 -2.27 3.79 9.90
CA VAL A 103 -3.08 2.85 10.69
C VAL A 103 -2.19 1.85 11.44
N VAL A 104 -1.20 1.24 10.78
CA VAL A 104 -0.31 0.29 11.47
C VAL A 104 0.59 0.96 12.50
N ARG A 105 1.06 2.20 12.24
CA ARG A 105 1.81 2.99 13.21
C ARG A 105 0.99 3.25 14.46
N ASP A 106 -0.26 3.65 14.29
CA ASP A 106 -1.18 3.95 15.39
C ASP A 106 -1.56 2.66 16.17
N LEU A 107 -1.49 1.49 15.51
CA LEU A 107 -1.57 0.16 16.14
C LEU A 107 -0.26 -0.32 16.80
N GLY A 108 0.79 0.51 16.77
CA GLY A 108 2.05 0.32 17.47
C GLY A 108 3.19 -0.26 16.64
N ALA A 109 3.06 -0.35 15.31
CA ALA A 109 4.15 -0.76 14.43
C ALA A 109 5.25 0.31 14.35
N THR A 110 6.51 -0.13 14.31
CA THR A 110 7.69 0.73 14.16
C THR A 110 8.40 0.52 12.82
N GLU A 111 8.09 -0.60 12.15
CA GLU A 111 8.63 -0.95 10.84
C GLU A 111 7.50 -1.39 9.90
N VAL A 112 7.72 -1.20 8.60
CA VAL A 112 6.89 -1.74 7.52
C VAL A 112 7.75 -2.65 6.65
N VAL A 113 7.25 -3.83 6.33
CA VAL A 113 7.87 -4.77 5.39
C VAL A 113 6.85 -5.07 4.30
N ASP A 114 7.04 -4.50 3.11
CA ASP A 114 6.15 -4.72 1.96
C ASP A 114 6.66 -5.87 1.09
N LEU A 115 5.92 -6.97 1.10
CA LEU A 115 6.19 -8.12 0.28
C LEU A 115 5.53 -7.89 -1.07
N PHE A 116 6.29 -8.04 -2.16
CA PHE A 116 5.87 -7.69 -3.52
C PHE A 116 5.69 -6.17 -3.69
N ALA A 117 6.74 -5.43 -3.31
CA ALA A 117 6.71 -3.99 -3.10
C ALA A 117 6.39 -3.13 -4.35
N GLY A 118 6.57 -3.68 -5.56
CA GLY A 118 6.29 -2.97 -6.78
C GLY A 118 7.12 -1.70 -6.94
N ASP A 119 6.47 -0.55 -7.17
CA ASP A 119 7.13 0.75 -7.25
C ASP A 119 7.45 1.40 -5.88
N GLY A 120 7.14 0.69 -4.80
CA GLY A 120 7.49 1.06 -3.42
C GLY A 120 6.65 2.16 -2.79
N ARG A 121 5.41 2.35 -3.27
CA ARG A 121 4.46 3.32 -2.69
C ARG A 121 4.19 3.13 -1.19
N ILE A 122 4.04 1.90 -0.71
CA ILE A 122 3.82 1.62 0.73
C ILE A 122 5.04 2.04 1.53
N GLN A 123 6.24 1.65 1.08
CA GLN A 123 7.49 2.05 1.71
C GLN A 123 7.64 3.57 1.73
N TYR A 124 7.31 4.23 0.62
CA TYR A 124 7.44 5.68 0.49
C TYR A 124 6.62 6.41 1.54
N PHE A 125 5.34 6.05 1.68
CA PHE A 125 4.47 6.70 2.65
C PHE A 125 4.73 6.24 4.09
N ALA A 126 5.23 5.02 4.31
CA ALA A 126 5.69 4.59 5.62
C ALA A 126 6.89 5.42 6.09
N SER A 127 7.90 5.58 5.23
CA SER A 127 9.10 6.36 5.55
C SER A 127 8.81 7.86 5.68
N SER A 128 7.86 8.40 4.91
CA SER A 128 7.49 9.81 5.00
C SER A 128 6.88 10.20 6.36
N ILE A 129 6.28 9.23 7.06
CA ILE A 129 5.73 9.38 8.42
C ILE A 129 6.65 8.84 9.53
N GLY A 130 7.90 8.49 9.19
CA GLY A 130 8.95 8.12 10.15
C GLY A 130 9.01 6.63 10.54
N LEU A 131 8.29 5.74 9.85
CA LEU A 131 8.49 4.30 10.01
C LEU A 131 9.74 3.86 9.24
N ARG A 132 10.48 2.87 9.76
CA ARG A 132 11.50 2.23 8.93
C ARG A 132 10.81 1.31 7.92
N SER A 133 11.05 1.52 6.63
CA SER A 133 10.45 0.68 5.59
C SER A 133 11.45 -0.27 4.96
N TYR A 134 10.98 -1.46 4.60
CA TYR A 134 11.66 -2.42 3.76
C TYR A 134 10.69 -2.92 2.70
N GLY A 135 11.15 -3.15 1.48
CA GLY A 135 10.33 -3.75 0.44
C GLY A 135 11.09 -4.75 -0.39
N VAL A 136 10.50 -5.94 -0.54
CA VAL A 136 11.09 -7.04 -1.31
C VAL A 136 10.46 -7.02 -2.70
N GLU A 137 11.29 -6.84 -3.72
CA GLU A 137 10.87 -6.75 -5.12
C GLU A 137 11.81 -7.53 -6.04
N TYR A 138 11.26 -8.36 -6.92
CA TYR A 138 12.04 -9.23 -7.80
C TYR A 138 12.41 -8.53 -9.12
N SER A 139 11.53 -7.67 -9.64
CA SER A 139 11.74 -6.95 -10.89
C SER A 139 12.82 -5.90 -10.72
N LYS A 140 13.87 -6.01 -11.53
CA LYS A 140 14.96 -5.04 -11.57
C LYS A 140 14.49 -3.66 -12.00
N GLU A 141 13.51 -3.61 -12.90
CA GLU A 141 12.90 -2.38 -13.41
C GLU A 141 12.19 -1.62 -12.29
N LEU A 142 11.38 -2.32 -11.49
CA LEU A 142 10.67 -1.75 -10.35
C LEU A 142 11.63 -1.35 -9.21
N VAL A 143 12.66 -2.14 -8.94
CA VAL A 143 13.75 -1.77 -8.01
C VAL A 143 14.46 -0.49 -8.48
N ASN A 144 14.70 -0.32 -9.78
CA ASN A 144 15.30 0.90 -10.31
C ASN A 144 14.37 2.11 -10.15
N ILE A 145 13.06 1.93 -10.32
CA ILE A 145 12.07 2.98 -10.06
C ILE A 145 12.11 3.39 -8.59
N GLN A 146 12.14 2.42 -7.65
CA GLN A 146 12.27 2.71 -6.22
C GLN A 146 13.54 3.52 -5.91
N LYS A 147 14.69 3.15 -6.49
CA LYS A 147 15.95 3.92 -6.30
C LYS A 147 15.83 5.35 -6.82
N LEU A 148 15.25 5.55 -8.00
CA LEU A 148 15.02 6.89 -8.55
C LEU A 148 14.09 7.72 -7.67
N ILE A 149 13.05 7.10 -7.10
CA ILE A 149 12.17 7.76 -6.13
C ILE A 149 12.98 8.18 -4.91
N THR A 150 13.81 7.30 -4.33
CA THR A 150 14.70 7.67 -3.21
C THR A 150 15.58 8.86 -3.56
N GLU A 151 16.30 8.79 -4.68
CA GLU A 151 17.24 9.84 -5.12
C GLU A 151 16.55 11.20 -5.32
N ARG A 152 15.36 11.22 -5.92
CA ARG A 152 14.65 12.47 -6.25
C ARG A 152 13.82 13.01 -5.11
N THR A 153 13.47 12.17 -4.15
CA THR A 153 12.60 12.57 -3.04
C THR A 153 13.31 12.71 -1.71
N GLY A 154 14.47 12.07 -1.54
CA GLY A 154 15.16 11.94 -0.25
C GLY A 154 14.41 11.05 0.75
N VAL A 155 13.40 10.29 0.30
CA VAL A 155 12.66 9.34 1.14
C VAL A 155 13.28 7.94 0.94
N GLU A 156 13.86 7.39 2.00
CA GLU A 156 14.51 6.08 1.96
C GLU A 156 13.49 4.94 1.97
N LEU A 157 13.55 4.04 0.98
CA LEU A 157 12.56 2.95 0.81
C LEU A 157 13.01 1.60 1.40
N GLY A 158 14.29 1.41 1.68
CA GLY A 158 14.82 0.12 2.15
C GLY A 158 14.60 -1.03 1.15
N THR A 159 14.85 -0.76 -0.13
CA THR A 159 14.62 -1.71 -1.23
C THR A 159 15.55 -2.94 -1.14
N ILE A 160 14.95 -4.12 -1.19
CA ILE A 160 15.62 -5.43 -1.24
C ILE A 160 15.25 -6.07 -2.58
N GLN A 161 16.24 -6.29 -3.44
CA GLN A 161 16.01 -7.02 -4.68
C GLN A 161 16.00 -8.53 -4.41
N GLY A 162 14.85 -9.18 -4.57
CA GLY A 162 14.69 -10.61 -4.29
C GLY A 162 13.25 -11.10 -4.47
N ASP A 163 13.07 -12.42 -4.43
CA ASP A 163 11.73 -13.03 -4.40
C ASP A 163 11.25 -13.14 -2.94
N ALA A 164 10.11 -12.52 -2.62
CA ALA A 164 9.53 -12.56 -1.28
C ALA A 164 9.14 -13.98 -0.81
N LEU A 165 8.92 -14.92 -1.75
CA LEU A 165 8.71 -16.33 -1.42
C LEU A 165 10.03 -17.08 -1.12
N GLU A 166 11.16 -16.55 -1.59
CA GLU A 166 12.50 -17.09 -1.32
C GLU A 166 13.22 -16.36 -0.18
N GLU A 167 12.80 -15.15 0.19
CA GLU A 167 13.32 -14.44 1.37
C GLU A 167 12.87 -15.18 2.64
N ARG A 168 13.85 -15.70 3.40
CA ARG A 168 13.61 -16.60 4.53
C ARG A 168 14.15 -16.09 5.86
N ASP A 169 15.03 -15.10 5.91
CA ASP A 169 15.71 -14.74 7.16
C ASP A 169 15.53 -13.27 7.53
N TYR A 170 14.33 -12.95 8.01
CA TYR A 170 13.99 -11.61 8.47
C TYR A 170 14.71 -11.17 9.76
N SER A 171 15.43 -12.06 10.44
CA SER A 171 16.20 -11.72 11.64
C SER A 171 17.31 -10.70 11.35
N ARG A 172 17.75 -10.63 10.09
CA ARG A 172 18.82 -9.74 9.60
C ARG A 172 18.42 -8.27 9.59
N TYR A 173 17.12 -7.97 9.58
CA TYR A 173 16.61 -6.60 9.44
C TYR A 173 16.42 -5.87 10.77
N SER A 174 16.81 -6.48 11.91
CA SER A 174 16.68 -5.88 13.26
C SER A 174 15.28 -5.30 13.50
N LEU A 175 14.24 -6.06 13.12
CA LEU A 175 12.84 -5.70 13.26
C LEU A 175 12.41 -5.84 14.73
N ASN A 176 11.51 -4.96 15.19
CA ASN A 176 10.98 -5.02 16.55
C ASN A 176 9.47 -5.21 16.55
N LYS A 177 8.73 -4.30 15.90
CA LYS A 177 7.27 -4.36 15.77
C LYS A 177 6.89 -4.10 14.31
N PRO A 178 7.20 -5.04 13.40
CA PRO A 178 6.93 -4.82 11.99
C PRO A 178 5.45 -5.04 11.67
N ALA A 179 4.97 -4.30 10.69
CA ALA A 179 3.79 -4.63 9.93
C ALA A 179 4.21 -5.23 8.59
N PHE A 180 3.85 -6.49 8.35
CA PHE A 180 4.06 -7.17 7.09
C PHE A 180 2.89 -6.89 6.16
N PHE A 181 3.18 -6.26 5.03
CA PHE A 181 2.26 -5.90 3.98
C PHE A 181 2.37 -6.92 2.85
N MET A 182 1.22 -7.32 2.30
CA MET A 182 1.15 -8.28 1.21
C MET A 182 0.01 -7.91 0.28
N SER A 183 0.30 -7.87 -1.02
CA SER A 183 -0.72 -7.86 -2.06
C SER A 183 -0.39 -8.85 -3.15
N VAL A 184 -1.21 -9.89 -3.21
CA VAL A 184 -1.16 -10.94 -4.21
C VAL A 184 -2.58 -11.44 -4.41
N VAL A 185 -2.90 -11.80 -5.65
CA VAL A 185 -4.19 -12.44 -5.95
C VAL A 185 -4.20 -13.87 -5.40
N TRP A 186 -5.40 -14.39 -5.18
CA TRP A 186 -5.59 -15.77 -4.77
C TRP A 186 -5.30 -16.74 -5.93
N PRO A 187 -4.66 -17.91 -5.68
CA PRO A 187 -4.26 -18.51 -4.39
C PRO A 187 -2.84 -18.14 -3.88
N GLU A 188 -2.12 -17.28 -4.57
CA GLU A 188 -0.73 -16.92 -4.26
C GLU A 188 -0.60 -16.24 -2.87
N GLU A 189 -1.65 -15.56 -2.41
CA GLU A 189 -1.76 -14.99 -1.05
C GLU A 189 -1.56 -16.02 0.06
N GLU A 190 -2.26 -17.15 -0.01
CA GLU A 190 -2.16 -18.18 1.02
C GLU A 190 -0.76 -18.80 1.05
N LYS A 191 -0.19 -19.05 -0.13
CA LYS A 191 1.17 -19.57 -0.27
C LYS A 191 2.19 -18.60 0.30
N ALA A 192 2.08 -17.30 -0.01
CA ALA A 192 2.96 -16.26 0.50
C ALA A 192 2.87 -16.16 2.03
N LEU A 193 1.65 -16.14 2.58
CA LEU A 193 1.42 -16.06 4.01
C LEU A 193 2.01 -17.29 4.73
N ASN A 194 1.81 -18.49 4.19
CA ASN A 194 2.37 -19.72 4.75
C ASN A 194 3.90 -19.76 4.68
N CYS A 195 4.48 -19.23 3.60
CA CYS A 195 5.94 -19.11 3.44
C CYS A 195 6.53 -18.12 4.45
N LEU A 196 5.91 -16.96 4.64
CA LEU A 196 6.29 -15.96 5.64
C LEU A 196 6.17 -16.54 7.06
N LYS A 197 5.02 -17.13 7.41
CA LYS A 197 4.81 -17.77 8.73
C LYS A 197 5.86 -18.82 9.02
N SER A 198 6.17 -19.69 8.05
CA SER A 198 7.18 -20.74 8.20
C SER A 198 8.59 -20.16 8.41
N SER A 199 8.92 -19.09 7.69
CA SER A 199 10.17 -18.35 7.87
C SER A 199 10.23 -17.72 9.27
N LEU A 200 9.22 -16.94 9.67
CA LEU A 200 9.19 -16.28 10.98
C LEU A 200 9.27 -17.31 12.11
N LYS A 201 8.48 -18.39 12.05
CA LYS A 201 8.53 -19.47 13.04
C LYS A 201 9.92 -20.09 13.18
N LYS A 202 10.67 -20.22 12.08
CA LYS A 202 12.00 -20.84 12.07
C LYS A 202 13.10 -19.90 12.55
N TYR A 203 13.09 -18.64 12.13
CA TYR A 203 14.23 -17.74 12.33
C TYR A 203 13.98 -16.64 13.37
N CYS A 204 12.74 -16.23 13.58
CA CYS A 204 12.37 -15.11 14.45
C CYS A 204 10.96 -15.29 15.03
N PRO A 205 10.71 -16.34 15.83
CA PRO A 205 9.37 -16.72 16.27
C PRO A 205 8.65 -15.62 17.06
N LYS A 206 9.39 -14.78 17.79
CA LYS A 206 8.83 -13.61 18.49
C LYS A 206 8.14 -12.63 17.54
N LEU A 207 8.68 -12.43 16.33
CA LEU A 207 8.04 -11.56 15.33
C LEU A 207 6.72 -12.16 14.85
N LEU A 208 6.57 -13.49 14.78
CA LEU A 208 5.30 -14.09 14.37
C LEU A 208 4.14 -13.69 15.31
N GLU A 209 4.40 -13.55 16.61
CA GLU A 209 3.42 -13.22 17.64
C GLU A 209 3.15 -11.71 17.74
N GLU A 210 4.18 -10.89 17.58
CA GLU A 210 4.12 -9.45 17.85
C GLU A 210 3.86 -8.58 16.61
N SER A 211 3.95 -9.15 15.41
CA SER A 211 3.79 -8.41 14.15
C SER A 211 2.33 -8.20 13.75
N LEU A 212 2.11 -7.16 12.97
CA LEU A 212 0.86 -6.98 12.22
C LEU A 212 1.00 -7.64 10.84
N PHE A 213 -0.07 -8.30 10.38
CA PHE A 213 -0.15 -8.82 9.02
C PHE A 213 -1.29 -8.11 8.30
N VAL A 214 -0.94 -7.41 7.23
CA VAL A 214 -1.82 -6.56 6.45
C VAL A 214 -1.89 -7.13 5.04
N THR A 215 -3.09 -7.54 4.64
CA THR A 215 -3.34 -7.94 3.26
C THR A 215 -4.28 -6.95 2.59
N TYR A 216 -3.98 -6.62 1.34
CA TYR A 216 -4.70 -5.63 0.57
C TYR A 216 -4.88 -6.07 -0.89
N GLY A 217 -6.08 -5.88 -1.43
CA GLY A 217 -6.45 -6.32 -2.79
C GLY A 217 -7.94 -6.64 -2.91
N VAL A 218 -8.41 -6.93 -4.13
CA VAL A 218 -9.80 -7.34 -4.37
C VAL A 218 -10.00 -8.76 -3.83
N ARG A 219 -10.89 -8.94 -2.86
CA ARG A 219 -11.27 -10.24 -2.31
C ARG A 219 -12.75 -10.48 -2.56
N GLU A 220 -13.09 -11.55 -3.27
CA GLU A 220 -14.49 -11.95 -3.37
C GLU A 220 -14.95 -12.82 -2.20
N HIS A 221 -14.16 -13.77 -1.65
CA HIS A 221 -14.61 -14.70 -0.59
C HIS A 221 -13.45 -15.10 0.33
N TYR A 222 -13.50 -14.93 1.67
CA TYR A 222 -12.90 -15.82 2.71
C TYR A 222 -13.11 -15.28 4.15
N PRO A 223 -13.27 -16.14 5.19
CA PRO A 223 -13.32 -15.77 6.60
C PRO A 223 -11.93 -15.95 7.27
N LEU A 224 -11.29 -14.86 7.68
CA LEU A 224 -10.17 -14.86 8.63
C LEU A 224 -10.62 -14.17 9.92
N GLU A 225 -10.11 -14.58 11.09
CA GLU A 225 -10.53 -14.01 12.38
C GLU A 225 -10.32 -12.49 12.42
N GLU A 226 -11.44 -11.77 12.51
CA GLU A 226 -11.54 -10.31 12.47
C GLU A 226 -10.94 -9.70 13.73
N LYS A 227 -9.85 -8.94 13.57
CA LYS A 227 -9.42 -7.99 14.62
C LYS A 227 -9.40 -6.55 14.16
N CYS A 228 -9.18 -6.26 12.87
CA CYS A 228 -9.34 -4.93 12.27
C CYS A 228 -9.56 -5.05 10.74
N ARG A 229 -10.80 -4.99 10.26
CA ARG A 229 -11.07 -4.86 8.81
C ARG A 229 -11.13 -3.37 8.47
N LEU A 230 -10.29 -2.91 7.55
CA LEU A 230 -10.34 -1.55 7.02
C LEU A 230 -10.73 -1.64 5.54
N THR A 231 -12.00 -1.75 5.21
CA THR A 231 -12.41 -1.71 3.80
C THR A 231 -12.28 -0.28 3.25
N LEU A 232 -11.25 0.01 2.46
CA LEU A 232 -11.16 1.25 1.66
C LEU A 232 -11.64 0.93 0.24
N PRO A 233 -12.87 1.24 -0.16
CA PRO A 233 -13.36 0.80 -1.47
C PRO A 233 -12.41 1.31 -2.57
N THR A 234 -12.00 0.41 -3.47
CA THR A 234 -11.14 0.81 -4.58
C THR A 234 -11.97 1.30 -5.76
N TYR A 235 -11.35 2.17 -6.54
CA TYR A 235 -11.98 2.93 -7.61
C TYR A 235 -12.56 2.09 -8.77
N TRP A 236 -12.36 0.77 -8.80
CA TRP A 236 -12.75 -0.10 -9.91
C TRP A 236 -13.56 -1.34 -9.53
N ASP A 237 -13.65 -1.66 -8.25
CA ASP A 237 -14.51 -2.73 -7.77
C ASP A 237 -15.05 -2.34 -6.39
N ARG A 238 -16.36 -2.40 -6.20
CA ARG A 238 -17.06 -2.11 -4.94
C ARG A 238 -16.69 -3.11 -3.81
N LYS A 239 -15.63 -3.91 -3.98
CA LYS A 239 -15.23 -5.04 -3.14
C LYS A 239 -13.71 -5.18 -2.98
N THR A 240 -12.99 -4.09 -2.72
CA THR A 240 -11.64 -4.23 -2.16
C THR A 240 -11.71 -4.14 -0.66
N ASP A 241 -11.52 -5.30 -0.04
CA ASP A 241 -11.46 -5.44 1.40
C ASP A 241 -10.01 -5.43 1.86
N TYR A 242 -9.72 -4.68 2.93
CA TYR A 242 -8.42 -4.73 3.59
C TYR A 242 -8.62 -5.35 4.93
N HIS A 243 -7.76 -6.32 5.21
CA HIS A 243 -7.81 -7.06 6.45
C HIS A 243 -6.49 -6.84 7.17
N MET A 244 -6.59 -6.25 8.36
CA MET A 244 -5.52 -6.24 9.34
C MET A 244 -5.87 -7.27 10.41
N SER A 245 -4.97 -8.22 10.60
CA SER A 245 -5.14 -9.21 11.66
C SER A 245 -3.89 -9.24 12.54
N ARG A 246 -4.10 -9.32 13.85
CA ARG A 246 -3.10 -9.86 14.77
C ARG A 246 -3.36 -11.36 14.84
N LEU A 247 -2.53 -12.14 14.15
CA LEU A 247 -2.60 -13.60 14.20
C LEU A 247 -2.58 -14.05 15.66
N LYS A 248 -3.56 -14.86 16.08
CA LYS A 248 -3.40 -15.68 17.27
C LYS A 248 -2.61 -16.91 16.83
N VAL A 249 -1.49 -17.17 17.51
CA VAL A 249 -0.71 -18.40 17.36
C VAL A 249 -1.45 -19.54 18.04
#